data_AF-A0A3A9QYB6-F1
#
_entry.id   AF-A0A3A9QYB6-F1
#
_cell.length_a   1.000
_cell.length_b   1.000
_cell.length_c   1.000
_cell.angle_alpha   90.00
_cell.angle_beta   90.00
_cell.angle_gamma   90.00
#
_symmetry.space_group_name_H-M   'P 1'
#
loop_
_entity.id
_entity.type
_entity.pdbx_description
1 polymer ?
#
loop_
_entity_poly.entity_id
_entity_poly.type
_entity_poly.pdbx_seq_one_letter_code
_entity_poly.pdbx_strand_id
1 'polypeptide(L)'
;MPKAKTDATDSTQTSFHTADTTTGQMTFAIIQTNFWVGDIAGNVKKMHALTLDAKARGADIVIFPELALVGYPPEDLLLRPTLGERVREAMAKLAEIEGIVVILGYPHIDHHGTFNSAAILQDGSQKGFYHKQCLPNYGIFDEQRYFQKGLNQVLFDYKGVTIGLLICEDIWHDEPIQALKQAGADLVIVINASPFEIGKQTARKSLLTRHSSTHHLPIIYVNTVGAQDDIVFDGGSLITQSDGRVAHEGVRFLNQLLMARFDTQNKTFDTQAKAPLVLSEESEMYQALVVGLRDYVNRSGFKGVIVGLSGGIDSALTLCIAVDALGCDRVYAVMMPYEYTAQISLEDAEAQAARLNVSYTVCPIHDAVAGLRSALAPLLANSEPDVTEENLQARARGTILMALSNKFGHMVISTGNKSENAVGYSTLYGDMVGGFDVLKDVYKTDVYRLANYRNRLEDNPVIPERVITRPPSAELRPNQKDQDSLGDYETLDSILKMYIDDDLGYKAIVAAGFEPKTVEKILGMVDRAEYKRRQGAIGTKITKKSFGRERRYPLVNGWSIKG
;
A
#
# COMPACT_ATOMS: atom_id res chain seq x y z
N MET A 1 50.10 32.32 10.99
CA MET A 1 50.21 31.46 12.19
C MET A 1 49.77 32.28 13.41
N PRO A 2 49.04 31.72 14.40
CA PRO A 2 48.29 30.45 14.42
C PRO A 2 46.81 30.57 14.91
N LYS A 3 46.01 29.64 14.38
CA LYS A 3 44.89 28.85 14.97
C LYS A 3 43.95 29.47 16.02
N ALA A 4 42.65 29.38 15.72
CA ALA A 4 41.70 28.68 16.60
C ALA A 4 40.78 27.78 15.75
N LYS A 5 40.94 26.47 15.92
CA LYS A 5 39.97 25.46 15.50
C LYS A 5 38.80 25.51 16.49
N THR A 6 37.58 25.45 16.00
CA THR A 6 36.43 24.99 16.77
C THR A 6 35.83 23.79 16.05
N ASP A 7 36.38 22.62 16.37
CA ASP A 7 35.66 21.36 16.29
C ASP A 7 34.61 21.39 17.42
N ALA A 8 33.33 21.33 17.07
CA ALA A 8 32.25 21.03 18.01
C ALA A 8 31.16 20.24 17.26
N THR A 9 31.34 18.93 17.21
CA THR A 9 30.25 17.96 17.04
C THR A 9 29.39 18.01 18.28
N ASP A 10 28.31 18.78 18.27
CA ASP A 10 27.35 18.84 19.37
C ASP A 10 26.29 17.75 19.13
N SER A 11 26.59 16.53 19.58
CA SER A 11 25.59 15.47 19.69
C SER A 11 24.78 15.73 20.95
N THR A 12 23.72 16.54 20.84
CA THR A 12 22.83 16.87 21.96
C THR A 12 22.03 15.64 22.37
N GLN A 13 22.49 14.94 23.41
CA GLN A 13 21.73 13.90 24.10
C GLN A 13 20.74 14.59 25.05
N THR A 14 19.44 14.48 24.79
CA THR A 14 18.42 15.04 25.68
C THR A 14 17.92 13.95 26.61
N SER A 15 18.26 14.03 27.90
CA SER A 15 17.74 13.18 28.97
C SER A 15 16.73 13.96 29.81
N PHE A 16 15.58 13.35 30.09
CA PHE A 16 14.59 13.89 31.02
C PHE A 16 14.22 12.82 32.04
N HIS A 17 14.24 13.20 33.32
CA HIS A 17 13.82 12.36 34.43
C HIS A 17 12.46 12.85 34.93
N THR A 18 11.46 11.97 34.97
CA THR A 18 10.23 12.21 35.73
C THR A 18 10.28 11.37 37.01
N ALA A 19 10.37 12.06 38.14
CA ALA A 19 10.40 11.43 39.46
C ALA A 19 8.96 11.18 39.93
N ASP A 20 8.47 9.95 39.75
CA ASP A 20 7.46 9.37 40.61
C ASP A 20 7.67 7.85 40.70
N THR A 21 8.13 7.40 41.86
CA THR A 21 8.45 6.01 42.18
C THR A 21 7.20 5.29 42.64
N THR A 22 6.30 4.97 41.71
CA THR A 22 5.36 3.86 41.87
C THR A 22 5.89 2.68 41.08
N THR A 23 6.74 1.89 41.75
CA THR A 23 7.39 0.70 41.19
C THR A 23 6.41 -0.43 40.92
N GLY A 24 6.52 -1.05 39.75
CA GLY A 24 6.03 -2.40 39.50
C GLY A 24 5.68 -2.66 38.04
N GLN A 25 4.90 -1.77 37.42
CA GLN A 25 4.38 -1.96 36.05
C GLN A 25 4.20 -0.64 35.30
N MET A 26 4.44 -0.69 34.00
CA MET A 26 4.20 0.38 33.03
C MET A 26 3.33 -0.17 31.90
N THR A 27 2.30 0.58 31.47
CA THR A 27 1.38 0.13 30.41
C THR A 27 1.52 0.99 29.15
N PHE A 28 1.69 0.33 28.00
CA PHE A 28 1.78 0.97 26.69
C PHE A 28 0.48 0.76 25.91
N ALA A 29 -0.01 1.83 25.27
CA ALA A 29 -1.05 1.78 24.26
C ALA A 29 -0.43 1.97 22.87
N ILE A 30 -0.48 0.91 22.06
CA ILE A 30 0.06 0.86 20.71
C ILE A 30 -1.08 1.19 19.75
N ILE A 31 -0.99 2.33 19.07
CA ILE A 31 -2.01 2.81 18.15
C ILE A 31 -1.71 2.33 16.74
N GLN A 32 -2.35 1.23 16.34
CA GLN A 32 -2.34 0.75 14.96
C GLN A 32 -3.57 1.29 14.24
N THR A 33 -3.45 2.45 13.61
CA THR A 33 -4.54 3.01 12.81
C THR A 33 -4.03 3.89 11.69
N ASN A 34 -4.88 4.21 10.71
CA ASN A 34 -4.58 5.18 9.66
C ASN A 34 -4.68 6.62 10.16
N PHE A 35 -3.85 7.49 9.60
CA PHE A 35 -3.97 8.94 9.68
C PHE A 35 -4.03 9.50 8.28
N TRP A 36 -4.94 10.44 8.05
CA TRP A 36 -5.24 10.91 6.70
C TRP A 36 -4.21 11.94 6.28
N VAL A 37 -3.57 11.69 5.13
CA VAL A 37 -2.60 12.60 4.53
C VAL A 37 -3.17 14.02 4.38
N GLY A 38 -2.52 14.98 5.00
CA GLY A 38 -2.86 16.41 4.92
C GLY A 38 -3.96 16.89 5.86
N ASP A 39 -4.82 16.01 6.40
CA ASP A 39 -5.88 16.37 7.37
C ASP A 39 -5.34 16.45 8.80
N ILE A 40 -4.45 17.41 9.04
CA ILE A 40 -3.82 17.61 10.35
C ILE A 40 -4.86 17.83 11.44
N ALA A 41 -5.93 18.58 11.17
CA ALA A 41 -6.97 18.87 12.16
C ALA A 41 -7.77 17.61 12.54
N GLY A 42 -8.18 16.81 11.55
CA GLY A 42 -8.84 15.52 11.79
C GLY A 42 -7.92 14.52 12.49
N ASN A 43 -6.64 14.48 12.11
CA ASN A 43 -5.63 13.63 12.76
C ASN A 43 -5.44 14.01 14.23
N VAL A 44 -5.32 15.30 14.56
CA VAL A 44 -5.24 15.78 15.96
C VAL A 44 -6.48 15.36 16.75
N LYS A 45 -7.68 15.55 16.19
CA LYS A 45 -8.93 15.13 16.85
C LYS A 45 -8.95 13.62 17.12
N LYS A 46 -8.51 12.82 16.15
CA LYS A 46 -8.43 11.36 16.27
C LYS A 46 -7.38 10.94 17.31
N MET A 47 -6.19 11.53 17.28
CA MET A 47 -5.12 11.29 18.27
C MET A 47 -5.61 11.62 19.67
N HIS A 48 -6.20 12.79 19.87
CA HIS A 48 -6.74 13.20 21.16
C HIS A 48 -7.77 12.19 21.70
N ALA A 49 -8.72 11.75 20.86
CA ALA A 49 -9.70 10.74 21.27
C ALA A 49 -9.06 9.39 21.64
N LEU A 50 -8.07 8.94 20.86
CA LEU A 50 -7.35 7.68 21.13
C LEU A 50 -6.47 7.76 22.38
N THR A 51 -5.85 8.90 22.64
CA THR A 51 -5.08 9.15 23.86
C THR A 51 -5.98 9.12 25.09
N LEU A 52 -7.18 9.72 25.03
CA LEU A 52 -8.14 9.66 26.13
C LEU A 52 -8.65 8.23 26.37
N ASP A 53 -8.93 7.47 25.32
CA ASP A 53 -9.32 6.05 25.45
C ASP A 53 -8.17 5.21 26.04
N ALA A 54 -6.94 5.40 25.57
CA ALA A 54 -5.76 4.75 26.13
C ALA A 54 -5.58 5.06 27.62
N LYS A 55 -5.68 6.34 28.00
CA LYS A 55 -5.60 6.80 29.40
C LYS A 55 -6.70 6.18 30.26
N ALA A 56 -7.94 6.12 29.77
CA ALA A 56 -9.07 5.50 30.47
C ALA A 56 -8.86 3.99 30.69
N ARG A 57 -8.09 3.33 29.83
CA ARG A 57 -7.68 1.92 29.96
C ARG A 57 -6.43 1.73 30.83
N GLY A 58 -5.89 2.80 31.42
CA GLY A 58 -4.72 2.75 32.30
C GLY A 58 -3.38 2.77 31.57
N ALA A 59 -3.32 3.27 30.33
CA ALA A 59 -2.05 3.46 29.64
C ALA A 59 -1.23 4.58 30.30
N ASP A 60 0.06 4.32 30.50
CA ASP A 60 1.04 5.31 30.90
C ASP A 60 1.64 6.04 29.69
N ILE A 61 1.81 5.32 28.58
CA ILE A 61 2.40 5.82 27.34
C ILE A 61 1.52 5.41 26.17
N VAL A 62 1.13 6.35 25.33
CA VAL A 62 0.48 6.10 24.04
C VAL A 62 1.46 6.35 22.90
N ILE A 63 1.50 5.45 21.92
CA ILE A 63 2.45 5.48 20.82
C ILE A 63 1.71 5.51 19.49
N PHE A 64 1.95 6.54 18.70
CA PHE A 64 1.42 6.71 17.35
C PHE A 64 2.45 6.36 16.27
N PRO A 65 2.01 5.95 15.06
CA PRO A 65 2.90 5.63 13.95
C PRO A 65 3.74 6.81 13.43
N GLU A 66 4.67 6.49 12.52
CA GLU A 66 5.49 7.47 11.81
C GLU A 66 4.64 8.49 11.04
N LEU A 67 5.02 9.78 11.14
CA LEU A 67 4.31 10.94 10.57
C LEU A 67 2.79 10.96 10.80
N ALA A 68 2.27 10.27 11.82
CA ALA A 68 0.84 10.17 12.08
C ALA A 68 0.14 11.54 12.17
N LEU A 69 0.84 12.61 12.57
CA LEU A 69 0.26 13.95 12.61
C LEU A 69 -0.22 14.44 11.24
N VAL A 70 0.56 14.15 10.19
CA VAL A 70 0.30 14.60 8.82
C VAL A 70 -0.15 13.48 7.88
N GLY A 71 -0.12 12.22 8.33
CA GLY A 71 -0.33 11.02 7.50
C GLY A 71 0.91 10.66 6.66
N TYR A 72 0.96 9.44 6.13
CA TYR A 72 2.09 8.93 5.34
C TYR A 72 1.63 8.21 4.04
N PRO A 73 2.31 8.41 2.90
CA PRO A 73 3.30 9.47 2.62
C PRO A 73 2.61 10.80 2.25
N PRO A 74 3.06 11.96 2.79
CA PRO A 74 2.49 13.26 2.44
C PRO A 74 3.12 13.94 1.21
N GLU A 75 4.22 13.38 0.68
CA GLU A 75 4.93 13.88 -0.51
C GLU A 75 5.28 15.38 -0.46
N ASP A 76 5.15 16.10 -1.57
CA ASP A 76 5.44 17.53 -1.71
C ASP A 76 4.61 18.43 -0.76
N LEU A 77 3.60 17.92 -0.03
CA LEU A 77 2.99 18.66 1.08
C LEU A 77 4.04 19.03 2.15
N LEU A 78 5.11 18.25 2.28
CA LEU A 78 6.26 18.52 3.16
C LEU A 78 7.04 19.77 2.76
N LEU A 79 6.93 20.20 1.50
CA LEU A 79 7.61 21.39 0.96
C LEU A 79 6.75 22.65 1.04
N ARG A 80 5.51 22.55 1.55
CA ARG A 80 4.61 23.70 1.67
C ARG A 80 5.07 24.65 2.79
N PRO A 81 5.26 25.95 2.52
CA PRO A 81 5.70 26.91 3.55
C PRO A 81 4.76 27.00 4.76
N THR A 82 3.47 26.75 4.56
CA THR A 82 2.45 26.80 5.62
C THR A 82 2.48 25.60 6.57
N LEU A 83 3.30 24.57 6.31
CA LEU A 83 3.32 23.35 7.11
C LEU A 83 3.77 23.62 8.54
N GLY A 84 4.82 24.44 8.73
CA GLY A 84 5.38 24.71 10.06
C GLY A 84 4.38 25.28 11.05
N GLU A 85 3.57 26.25 10.62
CA GLU A 85 2.52 26.84 11.47
C GLU A 85 1.45 25.80 11.86
N ARG A 86 0.99 24.99 10.90
CA ARG A 86 -0.01 23.94 11.13
C ARG A 86 0.48 22.88 12.10
N VAL A 87 1.75 22.47 11.97
CA VAL A 87 2.39 21.51 12.87
C VAL A 87 2.49 22.10 14.27
N ARG A 88 2.96 23.36 14.40
CA ARG A 88 3.09 24.03 15.71
C ARG A 88 1.75 24.10 16.45
N GLU A 89 0.67 24.47 15.76
CA GLU A 89 -0.68 24.51 16.33
C GLU A 89 -1.20 23.13 16.74
N ALA A 90 -0.94 22.12 15.91
CA ALA A 90 -1.33 20.75 16.20
C ALA A 90 -0.60 20.18 17.42
N MET A 91 0.72 20.41 17.50
CA MET A 91 1.55 20.00 18.63
C MET A 91 1.12 20.68 19.94
N ALA A 92 0.77 21.97 19.89
CA ALA A 92 0.26 22.69 21.05
C ALA A 92 -1.03 22.04 21.60
N LYS A 93 -1.99 21.70 20.73
CA LYS A 93 -3.24 21.03 21.12
C LYS A 93 -3.01 19.65 21.71
N LEU A 94 -2.08 18.87 21.15
CA LEU A 94 -1.77 17.53 21.67
C LEU A 94 -1.00 17.58 22.99
N ALA A 95 -0.25 18.65 23.24
CA ALA A 95 0.47 18.85 24.50
C ALA A 95 -0.47 19.18 25.67
N GLU A 96 -1.69 19.67 25.43
CA GLU A 96 -2.71 19.94 26.46
C GLU A 96 -3.17 18.67 27.20
N ILE A 97 -2.87 17.48 26.68
CA ILE A 97 -3.25 16.22 27.32
C ILE A 97 -2.29 15.92 28.48
N GLU A 98 -2.81 15.96 29.70
CA GLU A 98 -2.05 15.70 30.93
C GLU A 98 -2.15 14.24 31.37
N GLY A 99 -1.21 13.78 32.20
CA GLY A 99 -1.28 12.50 32.92
C GLY A 99 -1.16 11.25 32.05
N ILE A 100 -0.56 11.38 30.86
CA ILE A 100 -0.14 10.29 29.97
C ILE A 100 1.00 10.80 29.08
N VAL A 101 2.00 9.98 28.81
CA VAL A 101 3.07 10.32 27.84
C VAL A 101 2.57 10.02 26.43
N VAL A 102 2.71 10.97 25.52
CA VAL A 102 2.34 10.81 24.11
C VAL A 102 3.60 10.77 23.25
N ILE A 103 3.80 9.68 22.54
CA ILE A 103 4.84 9.55 21.50
C ILE A 103 4.15 9.62 20.14
N LEU A 104 4.51 10.62 19.32
CA LEU A 104 3.91 10.77 17.99
C LEU A 104 4.92 11.10 16.89
N GLY A 105 4.67 10.57 15.69
CA GLY A 105 5.38 10.92 14.48
C GLY A 105 4.88 12.24 13.87
N TYR A 106 5.80 13.15 13.52
CA TYR A 106 5.51 14.46 12.94
C TYR A 106 6.70 14.98 12.11
N PRO A 107 6.47 15.90 11.16
CA PRO A 107 7.56 16.62 10.52
C PRO A 107 8.03 17.78 11.43
N HIS A 108 9.26 17.69 11.95
CA HIS A 108 9.89 18.81 12.65
C HIS A 108 10.48 19.77 11.63
N ILE A 109 10.25 21.07 11.79
CA ILE A 109 10.75 22.09 10.87
C ILE A 109 11.50 23.13 11.68
N ASP A 110 12.77 23.34 11.35
CA ASP A 110 13.61 24.37 11.94
C ASP A 110 14.46 25.07 10.85
N HIS A 111 15.44 25.85 11.29
CA HIS A 111 16.34 26.60 10.42
C HIS A 111 17.31 25.73 9.59
N HIS A 112 17.49 24.45 9.94
CA HIS A 112 18.27 23.48 9.18
C HIS A 112 17.43 22.73 8.13
N GLY A 113 16.10 22.76 8.26
CA GLY A 113 15.18 22.19 7.28
C GLY A 113 14.05 21.42 7.92
N THR A 114 13.51 20.46 7.17
CA THR A 114 12.45 19.56 7.64
C THR A 114 13.05 18.20 8.00
N PHE A 115 12.58 17.58 9.08
CA PHE A 115 13.02 16.28 9.58
C PHE A 115 11.82 15.36 9.83
N ASN A 116 11.93 14.09 9.44
CA ASN A 116 10.98 13.06 9.87
C ASN A 116 11.27 12.72 11.34
N SER A 117 10.32 12.98 12.23
CA SER A 117 10.58 13.08 13.66
C SER A 117 9.56 12.36 14.53
N ALA A 118 10.00 11.96 15.72
CA ALA A 118 9.16 11.49 16.81
C ALA A 118 9.25 12.51 17.96
N ALA A 119 8.12 12.96 18.50
CA ALA A 119 8.06 13.83 19.68
C ALA A 119 7.61 13.04 20.90
N ILE A 120 8.08 13.47 22.08
CA ILE A 120 7.61 13.02 23.39
C ILE A 120 6.89 14.21 24.02
N LEU A 121 5.57 14.12 24.14
CA LEU A 121 4.76 15.12 24.84
C LEU A 121 4.35 14.59 26.21
N GLN A 122 4.41 15.46 27.21
CA GLN A 122 3.96 15.15 28.57
C GLN A 122 3.63 16.44 29.31
N ASP A 123 2.46 16.48 29.94
CA ASP A 123 2.02 17.52 30.88
C ASP A 123 2.28 18.94 30.36
N GLY A 124 1.65 19.30 29.23
CA GLY A 124 1.66 20.65 28.68
C GLY A 124 2.88 21.02 27.82
N SER A 125 3.84 20.11 27.60
CA SER A 125 5.07 20.45 26.87
C SER A 125 5.69 19.28 26.10
N GLN A 126 6.44 19.61 25.05
CA GLN A 126 7.33 18.67 24.38
C GLN A 126 8.59 18.49 25.23
N LYS A 127 8.80 17.27 25.74
CA LYS A 127 9.98 16.93 26.52
C LYS A 127 11.16 16.69 25.61
N GLY A 128 11.03 15.80 24.63
CA GLY A 128 12.12 15.47 23.72
C GLY A 128 11.65 15.19 22.29
N PHE A 129 12.60 15.03 21.39
CA PHE A 129 12.34 14.59 20.03
C PHE A 129 13.51 13.77 19.48
N TYR A 130 13.22 12.98 18.46
CA TYR A 130 14.18 12.20 17.68
C TYR A 130 13.98 12.49 16.19
N HIS A 131 15.08 12.59 15.44
CA HIS A 131 15.04 12.70 13.98
C HIS A 131 15.53 11.40 13.35
N LYS A 132 14.77 10.89 12.38
CA LYS A 132 15.09 9.68 11.61
C LYS A 132 16.49 9.80 11.01
N GLN A 133 17.32 8.78 11.21
CA GLN A 133 18.74 8.82 10.81
C GLN A 133 18.98 8.12 9.46
N CYS A 134 18.18 7.12 9.13
CA CYS A 134 18.24 6.41 7.87
C CYS A 134 17.05 6.85 7.00
N LEU A 135 17.33 7.62 5.95
CA LEU A 135 16.30 8.13 5.04
C LEU A 135 16.23 7.24 3.79
N PRO A 136 15.20 6.38 3.66
CA PRO A 136 15.05 5.52 2.49
C PRO A 136 14.80 6.38 1.25
N ASN A 137 15.56 6.10 0.19
CA ASN A 137 15.45 6.80 -1.09
C ASN A 137 15.49 5.80 -2.27
N TYR A 138 14.79 4.68 -2.08
CA TYR A 138 14.66 3.57 -3.01
C TYR A 138 13.21 3.06 -3.04
N GLY A 139 12.84 2.33 -4.09
CA GLY A 139 11.48 1.82 -4.24
C GLY A 139 10.45 2.97 -4.27
N ILE A 140 9.46 2.91 -3.37
CA ILE A 140 8.41 3.93 -3.23
C ILE A 140 8.85 5.17 -2.45
N PHE A 141 10.02 5.15 -1.83
CA PHE A 141 10.48 6.20 -0.93
C PHE A 141 11.42 7.17 -1.64
N ASP A 142 11.17 8.46 -1.48
CA ASP A 142 12.05 9.56 -1.89
C ASP A 142 12.32 10.50 -0.68
N GLU A 143 12.58 9.95 0.52
CA GLU A 143 12.64 10.77 1.76
C GLU A 143 13.74 11.83 1.72
N GLN A 144 14.83 11.62 0.99
CA GLN A 144 15.91 12.61 0.85
C GLN A 144 15.50 13.83 0.02
N ARG A 145 14.37 13.77 -0.70
CA ARG A 145 13.76 14.94 -1.32
C ARG A 145 13.18 15.90 -0.27
N TYR A 146 12.65 15.36 0.82
CA TYR A 146 11.84 16.11 1.78
C TYR A 146 12.55 16.40 3.09
N PHE A 147 13.43 15.50 3.53
CA PHE A 147 13.98 15.49 4.88
C PHE A 147 15.50 15.59 4.91
N GLN A 148 15.99 16.26 5.95
CA GLN A 148 17.37 16.16 6.40
C GLN A 148 17.53 14.97 7.34
N LYS A 149 18.71 14.35 7.32
CA LYS A 149 19.05 13.23 8.21
C LYS A 149 19.21 13.72 9.64
N GLY A 150 18.63 12.99 10.59
CA GLY A 150 18.83 13.18 12.01
C GLY A 150 20.25 12.84 12.48
N LEU A 151 20.74 13.59 13.47
CA LEU A 151 22.03 13.37 14.12
C LEU A 151 21.92 13.18 15.64
N ASN A 152 20.72 13.38 16.19
CA ASN A 152 20.47 13.27 17.62
C ASN A 152 20.06 11.84 18.00
N GLN A 153 20.26 11.53 19.28
CA GLN A 153 19.72 10.36 19.95
C GLN A 153 18.84 10.85 21.10
N VAL A 154 17.74 10.15 21.35
CA VAL A 154 16.87 10.44 22.49
C VAL A 154 16.75 9.21 23.37
N LEU A 155 16.98 9.42 24.66
CA LEU A 155 16.71 8.47 25.72
C LEU A 155 15.96 9.24 26.80
N PHE A 156 14.84 8.69 27.26
CA PHE A 156 14.09 9.31 28.35
C PHE A 156 13.76 8.26 29.41
N ASP A 157 13.79 8.69 30.67
CA ASP A 157 13.51 7.83 31.80
C ASP A 157 12.06 8.01 32.24
N TYR A 158 11.34 6.90 32.29
CA TYR A 158 9.98 6.86 32.79
C TYR A 158 9.78 5.64 33.68
N LYS A 159 9.33 5.87 34.92
CA LYS A 159 9.18 4.82 35.95
C LYS A 159 10.41 3.92 36.14
N GLY A 160 11.61 4.50 36.02
CA GLY A 160 12.88 3.78 36.21
C GLY A 160 13.31 2.90 35.03
N VAL A 161 12.71 3.08 33.85
CA VAL A 161 13.07 2.40 32.60
C VAL A 161 13.57 3.44 31.61
N THR A 162 14.75 3.20 31.04
CA THR A 162 15.33 4.05 29.99
C THR A 162 14.79 3.66 28.62
N ILE A 163 14.07 4.55 27.95
CA ILE A 163 13.39 4.25 26.68
C ILE A 163 14.07 5.01 25.53
N GLY A 164 14.47 4.29 24.48
CA GLY A 164 15.00 4.86 23.24
C GLY A 164 13.96 4.89 22.12
N LEU A 165 14.08 5.86 21.20
CA LEU A 165 13.21 6.00 20.02
C LEU A 165 13.99 5.77 18.72
N LEU A 166 13.34 5.10 17.76
CA LEU A 166 13.77 4.97 16.37
C LEU A 166 12.57 5.16 15.44
N ILE A 167 12.82 5.44 14.15
CA ILE A 167 11.77 5.61 13.15
C ILE A 167 12.04 4.70 11.94
N CYS A 168 11.14 3.75 11.71
CA CYS A 168 11.08 2.88 10.53
C CYS A 168 12.43 2.37 10.03
N GLU A 169 12.96 2.97 8.96
CA GLU A 169 14.20 2.55 8.28
C GLU A 169 15.37 2.39 9.25
N ASP A 170 15.41 3.16 10.35
CA ASP A 170 16.47 3.06 11.36
C ASP A 170 16.64 1.63 11.91
N ILE A 171 15.56 0.85 12.05
CA ILE A 171 15.62 -0.53 12.58
C ILE A 171 16.11 -1.55 11.54
N TRP A 172 16.22 -1.18 10.27
CA TRP A 172 16.78 -2.04 9.23
C TRP A 172 18.31 -2.00 9.21
N HIS A 173 18.90 -1.09 9.97
CA HIS A 173 20.33 -0.93 10.20
C HIS A 173 20.66 -1.33 11.64
N ASP A 174 21.85 -1.90 11.87
CA ASP A 174 22.24 -2.34 13.22
C ASP A 174 22.73 -1.17 14.08
N GLU A 175 23.35 -0.18 13.44
CA GLU A 175 24.02 0.93 14.08
C GLU A 175 23.10 1.77 14.99
N PRO A 176 21.87 2.17 14.58
CA PRO A 176 21.02 3.00 15.43
C PRO A 176 20.58 2.31 16.73
N ILE A 177 20.17 1.03 16.65
CA ILE A 177 19.75 0.28 17.83
C ILE A 177 20.94 -0.10 18.73
N GLN A 178 22.09 -0.43 18.13
CA GLN A 178 23.32 -0.66 18.88
C GLN A 178 23.72 0.58 19.68
N ALA A 179 23.63 1.77 19.07
CA ALA A 179 23.96 3.02 19.74
C ALA A 179 23.03 3.30 20.93
N LEU A 180 21.72 3.06 20.79
CA LEU A 180 20.77 3.15 21.91
C LEU A 180 21.11 2.18 23.04
N LYS A 181 21.50 0.93 22.72
CA LYS A 181 21.93 -0.04 23.72
C LYS A 181 23.17 0.44 24.48
N GLN A 182 24.18 0.92 23.76
CA GLN A 182 25.43 1.42 24.34
C GLN A 182 25.19 2.65 25.22
N ALA A 183 24.23 3.48 24.87
CA ALA A 183 23.81 4.64 25.65
C ALA A 183 22.90 4.29 26.85
N GLY A 184 22.59 3.01 27.06
CA GLY A 184 21.91 2.52 28.26
C GLY A 184 20.39 2.32 28.14
N ALA A 185 19.86 2.18 26.91
CA ALA A 185 18.45 1.83 26.73
C ALA A 185 18.10 0.49 27.40
N ASP A 186 16.91 0.44 27.98
CA ASP A 186 16.26 -0.76 28.51
C ASP A 186 15.15 -1.28 27.58
N LEU A 187 14.58 -0.38 26.78
CA LEU A 187 13.48 -0.64 25.85
C LEU A 187 13.64 0.28 24.63
N VAL A 188 13.28 -0.20 23.44
CA VAL A 188 13.23 0.63 22.23
C VAL A 188 11.82 0.67 21.66
N ILE A 189 11.36 1.87 21.30
CA ILE A 189 10.12 2.10 20.56
C ILE A 189 10.48 2.51 19.14
N VAL A 190 9.92 1.79 18.17
CA VAL A 190 10.06 2.06 16.74
C VAL A 190 8.68 2.42 16.19
N ILE A 191 8.53 3.63 15.69
CA ILE A 191 7.30 4.07 15.00
C ILE A 191 7.50 3.95 13.49
N ASN A 192 6.48 3.42 12.79
CA ASN A 192 6.63 3.00 11.40
C ASN A 192 5.44 3.38 10.54
N ALA A 193 5.73 3.70 9.29
CA ALA A 193 4.81 3.61 8.16
C ALA A 193 5.40 2.62 7.14
N SER A 194 5.52 1.36 7.55
CA SER A 194 6.06 0.29 6.70
C SER A 194 4.96 -0.24 5.79
N PRO A 195 5.09 -0.10 4.45
CA PRO A 195 4.11 -0.57 3.49
C PRO A 195 4.03 -2.09 3.47
N PHE A 196 2.91 -2.57 2.98
CA PHE A 196 2.67 -3.97 2.66
C PHE A 196 3.42 -4.36 1.39
N GLU A 197 4.07 -5.53 1.48
CA GLU A 197 4.55 -6.32 0.36
C GLU A 197 4.36 -7.77 0.75
N ILE A 198 4.12 -8.65 -0.22
CA ILE A 198 4.03 -10.10 0.06
C ILE A 198 5.30 -10.56 0.79
N GLY A 199 5.12 -11.21 1.95
CA GLY A 199 6.23 -11.71 2.79
C GLY A 199 6.87 -10.66 3.73
N LYS A 200 6.49 -9.37 3.66
CA LYS A 200 7.12 -8.31 4.47
C LYS A 200 6.90 -8.48 5.97
N GLN A 201 5.77 -9.04 6.40
CA GLN A 201 5.51 -9.29 7.83
C GLN A 201 6.50 -10.32 8.40
N THR A 202 6.80 -11.38 7.65
CA THR A 202 7.80 -12.37 8.05
C THR A 202 9.17 -11.73 8.15
N ALA A 203 9.56 -10.90 7.17
CA ALA A 203 10.82 -10.16 7.21
C ALA A 203 10.91 -9.23 8.44
N ARG A 204 9.83 -8.50 8.77
CA ARG A 204 9.74 -7.66 9.97
C ARG A 204 9.91 -8.47 11.25
N LYS A 205 9.23 -9.61 11.39
CA LYS A 205 9.38 -10.50 12.56
C LYS A 205 10.81 -10.99 12.71
N SER A 206 11.42 -11.50 11.63
CA SER A 206 12.80 -11.98 11.66
C SER A 206 13.79 -10.87 12.01
N LEU A 207 13.59 -9.66 11.48
CA LEU A 207 14.40 -8.48 11.79
C LEU A 207 14.33 -8.14 13.30
N LEU A 208 13.12 -8.01 13.84
CA LEU A 208 12.91 -7.64 15.24
C LEU A 208 13.41 -8.71 16.20
N THR A 209 13.13 -9.99 15.94
CA THR A 209 13.66 -11.10 16.75
C THR A 209 15.19 -11.10 16.77
N ARG A 210 15.83 -10.88 15.61
CA ARG A 210 17.29 -10.78 15.52
C ARG A 210 17.83 -9.59 16.34
N HIS A 211 17.34 -8.37 16.11
CA HIS A 211 17.84 -7.20 16.83
C HIS A 211 17.60 -7.31 18.34
N SER A 212 16.41 -7.76 18.73
CA SER A 212 16.02 -7.88 20.13
C SER A 212 16.91 -8.89 20.87
N SER A 213 17.15 -10.06 20.29
CA SER A 213 18.04 -11.08 20.87
C SER A 213 19.53 -10.68 20.85
N THR A 214 20.00 -10.01 19.80
CA THR A 214 21.41 -9.57 19.69
C THR A 214 21.75 -8.45 20.68
N HIS A 215 20.86 -7.46 20.84
CA HIS A 215 21.12 -6.30 21.70
C HIS A 215 20.55 -6.47 23.12
N HIS A 216 19.85 -7.57 23.39
CA HIS A 216 19.14 -7.83 24.65
C HIS A 216 18.24 -6.65 25.02
N LEU A 217 17.39 -6.27 24.07
CA LEU A 217 16.45 -5.16 24.19
C LEU A 217 15.06 -5.62 23.77
N PRO A 218 14.04 -5.50 24.63
CA PRO A 218 12.67 -5.54 24.17
C PRO A 218 12.41 -4.42 23.16
N ILE A 219 11.53 -4.66 22.18
CA ILE A 219 11.22 -3.69 21.13
C ILE A 219 9.70 -3.57 20.99
N ILE A 220 9.17 -2.35 21.01
CA ILE A 220 7.81 -2.05 20.57
C ILE A 220 7.88 -1.50 19.14
N TYR A 221 7.30 -2.22 18.19
CA TYR A 221 7.20 -1.84 16.79
C TYR A 221 5.75 -1.46 16.46
N VAL A 222 5.49 -0.18 16.25
CA VAL A 222 4.15 0.34 15.93
C VAL A 222 4.06 0.67 14.46
N ASN A 223 3.13 0.05 13.74
CA ASN A 223 2.94 0.32 12.31
C ASN A 223 1.56 0.89 12.02
N THR A 224 1.48 1.80 11.05
CA THR A 224 0.21 2.27 10.51
C THR A 224 -0.51 1.16 9.74
N VAL A 225 -1.82 1.32 9.54
CA VAL A 225 -2.68 0.39 8.79
C VAL A 225 -3.65 1.17 7.93
N GLY A 226 -4.06 0.64 6.78
CA GLY A 226 -4.94 1.31 5.81
C GLY A 226 -4.21 1.59 4.50
N ALA A 227 -4.79 2.35 3.58
CA ALA A 227 -4.14 2.68 2.31
C ALA A 227 -3.97 4.19 2.09
N GLN A 228 -3.01 4.56 1.25
CA GLN A 228 -2.82 5.91 0.74
C GLN A 228 -2.40 5.79 -0.73
N ASP A 229 -3.23 6.31 -1.63
CA ASP A 229 -3.06 6.20 -3.08
C ASP A 229 -2.81 4.74 -3.53
N ASP A 230 -1.63 4.43 -4.07
CA ASP A 230 -1.22 3.11 -4.53
C ASP A 230 -0.66 2.20 -3.43
N ILE A 231 -0.40 2.75 -2.23
CA ILE A 231 0.29 2.04 -1.15
C ILE A 231 -0.71 1.56 -0.10
N VAL A 232 -0.56 0.31 0.33
CA VAL A 232 -1.26 -0.26 1.49
C VAL A 232 -0.28 -0.44 2.63
N PHE A 233 -0.74 -0.17 3.85
CA PHE A 233 -0.08 -0.47 5.10
C PHE A 233 -0.91 -1.53 5.82
N ASP A 234 -0.27 -2.62 6.19
CA ASP A 234 -0.95 -3.79 6.74
C ASP A 234 -1.01 -3.79 8.27
N GLY A 235 -0.48 -2.76 8.95
CA GLY A 235 -0.36 -2.78 10.41
C GLY A 235 0.59 -3.89 10.82
N GLY A 236 0.09 -4.85 11.61
CA GLY A 236 0.90 -5.95 12.11
C GLY A 236 1.95 -5.46 13.10
N SER A 237 1.59 -4.52 13.98
CA SER A 237 2.43 -4.02 15.06
C SER A 237 2.92 -5.19 15.93
N LEU A 238 4.14 -5.11 16.45
CA LEU A 238 4.80 -6.23 17.13
C LEU A 238 5.47 -5.74 18.41
N ILE A 239 5.48 -6.59 19.43
CA ILE A 239 6.27 -6.37 20.64
C ILE A 239 7.13 -7.61 20.86
N THR A 240 8.45 -7.43 21.03
CA THR A 240 9.38 -8.52 21.34
C THR A 240 9.93 -8.38 22.75
N GLN A 241 10.15 -9.51 23.40
CA GLN A 241 10.96 -9.65 24.62
C GLN A 241 12.45 -9.52 24.27
N SER A 242 13.31 -9.21 25.25
CA SER A 242 14.76 -9.08 25.06
C SER A 242 15.49 -10.33 24.56
N ASP A 243 14.84 -11.49 24.54
CA ASP A 243 15.35 -12.74 23.96
C ASP A 243 14.87 -12.98 22.52
N GLY A 244 14.11 -12.04 21.95
CA GLY A 244 13.57 -12.10 20.60
C GLY A 244 12.21 -12.81 20.48
N ARG A 245 11.65 -13.39 21.56
CA ARG A 245 10.29 -13.94 21.52
C ARG A 245 9.25 -12.85 21.35
N VAL A 246 8.24 -13.09 20.52
CA VAL A 246 7.11 -12.16 20.33
C VAL A 246 6.19 -12.21 21.56
N ALA A 247 6.00 -11.06 22.20
CA ALA A 247 5.09 -10.86 23.33
C ALA A 247 3.67 -10.54 22.86
N HIS A 248 3.54 -9.61 21.89
CA HIS A 248 2.26 -9.20 21.31
C HIS A 248 2.38 -9.02 19.79
N GLU A 249 1.28 -9.26 19.08
CA GLU A 249 1.16 -9.01 17.65
C GLU A 249 -0.23 -8.43 17.33
N GLY A 250 -0.24 -7.33 16.58
CA GLY A 250 -1.45 -6.69 16.09
C GLY A 250 -2.07 -7.43 14.90
N VAL A 251 -3.40 -7.40 14.80
CA VAL A 251 -4.11 -8.00 13.67
C VAL A 251 -3.85 -7.19 12.41
N ARG A 252 -3.45 -7.83 11.32
CA ARG A 252 -3.16 -7.13 10.06
C ARG A 252 -4.41 -6.63 9.38
N PHE A 253 -4.28 -5.54 8.61
CA PHE A 253 -5.33 -4.88 7.82
C PHE A 253 -6.50 -4.29 8.63
N LEU A 254 -6.41 -4.29 9.97
CA LEU A 254 -7.44 -3.76 10.88
C LEU A 254 -6.88 -2.68 11.80
N ASN A 255 -7.74 -1.69 12.10
CA ASN A 255 -7.48 -0.70 13.14
C ASN A 255 -7.53 -1.39 14.51
N GLN A 256 -6.53 -1.11 15.36
CA GLN A 256 -6.43 -1.71 16.69
C GLN A 256 -5.72 -0.75 17.66
N LEU A 257 -6.23 -0.69 18.89
CA LEU A 257 -5.50 -0.19 20.06
C LEU A 257 -5.08 -1.41 20.87
N LEU A 258 -3.78 -1.67 20.93
CA LEU A 258 -3.21 -2.80 21.67
C LEU A 258 -2.63 -2.30 22.99
N MET A 259 -2.96 -2.99 24.09
CA MET A 259 -2.45 -2.70 25.42
C MET A 259 -1.39 -3.74 25.80
N ALA A 260 -0.20 -3.28 26.20
CA ALA A 260 0.88 -4.15 26.64
C ALA A 260 1.42 -3.68 27.98
N ARG A 261 1.57 -4.59 28.94
CA ARG A 261 2.11 -4.29 30.27
C ARG A 261 3.57 -4.70 30.33
N PHE A 262 4.39 -3.83 30.88
CA PHE A 262 5.81 -4.01 31.06
C PHE A 262 6.16 -4.03 32.54
N ASP A 263 6.79 -5.11 32.99
CA ASP A 263 7.37 -5.22 34.31
C ASP A 263 8.69 -4.45 34.34
N THR A 264 8.72 -3.35 35.10
CA THR A 264 9.89 -2.46 35.14
C THR A 264 11.08 -3.07 35.88
N GLN A 265 10.87 -4.08 36.73
CA GLN A 265 11.93 -4.75 37.47
C GLN A 265 12.58 -5.85 36.62
N ASN A 266 11.75 -6.70 36.04
CA ASN A 266 12.20 -7.82 35.22
C ASN A 266 12.52 -7.42 33.77
N LYS A 267 12.10 -6.22 33.35
CA LYS A 267 12.26 -5.68 32.00
C LYS A 267 11.65 -6.58 30.93
N THR A 268 10.45 -7.09 31.21
CA THR A 268 9.71 -8.01 30.35
C THR A 268 8.29 -7.53 30.11
N PHE A 269 7.75 -7.84 28.94
CA PHE A 269 6.34 -7.63 28.64
C PHE A 269 5.49 -8.80 29.12
N ASP A 270 4.20 -8.56 29.39
CA ASP A 270 3.22 -9.63 29.38
C ASP A 270 3.06 -10.21 27.97
N THR A 271 2.62 -11.46 27.87
CA THR A 271 2.45 -12.15 26.59
C THR A 271 0.96 -12.27 26.27
N GLN A 272 0.57 -11.95 25.03
CA GLN A 272 -0.80 -12.11 24.57
C GLN A 272 -1.25 -13.58 24.68
N ALA A 273 -2.50 -13.80 25.09
CA ALA A 273 -3.03 -15.15 25.26
C ALA A 273 -3.20 -15.91 23.94
N LYS A 274 -3.52 -15.20 22.86
CA LYS A 274 -3.73 -15.76 21.52
C LYS A 274 -3.14 -14.83 20.48
N ALA A 275 -2.26 -15.37 19.64
CA ALA A 275 -1.74 -14.65 18.49
C ALA A 275 -2.82 -14.46 17.41
N PRO A 276 -2.74 -13.39 16.59
CA PRO A 276 -3.57 -13.25 15.41
C PRO A 276 -3.45 -14.45 14.48
N LEU A 277 -4.49 -14.68 13.68
CA LEU A 277 -4.48 -15.73 12.66
C LEU A 277 -3.38 -15.46 11.64
N VAL A 278 -2.60 -16.49 11.35
CA VAL A 278 -1.63 -16.45 10.24
C VAL A 278 -2.43 -16.43 8.93
N LEU A 279 -2.16 -15.42 8.12
CA LEU A 279 -2.79 -15.28 6.80
C LEU A 279 -2.01 -16.11 5.78
N SER A 280 -2.72 -16.79 4.88
CA SER A 280 -2.08 -17.33 3.67
C SER A 280 -1.69 -16.19 2.74
N GLU A 281 -0.79 -16.45 1.79
CA GLU A 281 -0.38 -15.46 0.80
C GLU A 281 -1.58 -14.89 0.01
N GLU A 282 -2.52 -15.74 -0.40
CA GLU A 282 -3.76 -15.31 -1.08
C GLU A 282 -4.61 -14.40 -0.20
N SER A 283 -4.71 -14.73 1.09
CA SER A 283 -5.46 -13.92 2.06
C SER A 283 -4.81 -12.54 2.25
N GLU A 284 -3.48 -12.48 2.36
CA GLU A 284 -2.76 -11.21 2.47
C GLU A 284 -2.92 -10.33 1.23
N MET A 285 -2.76 -10.92 0.03
CA MET A 285 -2.99 -10.23 -1.23
C MET A 285 -4.41 -9.69 -1.32
N TYR A 286 -5.41 -10.56 -1.09
CA TYR A 286 -6.82 -10.18 -1.19
C TYR A 286 -7.18 -9.04 -0.22
N GLN A 287 -6.77 -9.14 1.04
CA GLN A 287 -7.03 -8.11 2.05
C GLN A 287 -6.35 -6.78 1.69
N ALA A 288 -5.14 -6.81 1.13
CA ALA A 288 -4.48 -5.60 0.66
C ALA A 288 -5.28 -4.92 -0.47
N LEU A 289 -5.78 -5.67 -1.44
CA LEU A 289 -6.61 -5.15 -2.53
C LEU A 289 -7.92 -4.53 -2.00
N VAL A 290 -8.59 -5.21 -1.07
CA VAL A 290 -9.82 -4.74 -0.41
C VAL A 290 -9.56 -3.44 0.35
N VAL A 291 -8.51 -3.38 1.18
CA VAL A 291 -8.14 -2.17 1.95
C VAL A 291 -7.75 -1.02 1.02
N GLY A 292 -6.97 -1.30 -0.02
CA GLY A 292 -6.56 -0.33 -1.04
C GLY A 292 -7.76 0.37 -1.68
N LEU A 293 -8.69 -0.42 -2.23
CA LEU A 293 -9.89 0.12 -2.86
C LEU A 293 -10.80 0.84 -1.86
N ARG A 294 -11.08 0.23 -0.71
CA ARG A 294 -11.97 0.80 0.32
C ARG A 294 -11.50 2.19 0.74
N ASP A 295 -10.22 2.29 1.08
CA ASP A 295 -9.67 3.53 1.62
C ASP A 295 -9.56 4.59 0.52
N TYR A 296 -9.18 4.22 -0.71
CA TYR A 296 -9.12 5.17 -1.83
C TYR A 296 -10.49 5.77 -2.15
N VAL A 297 -11.53 4.94 -2.26
CA VAL A 297 -12.91 5.39 -2.55
C VAL A 297 -13.45 6.28 -1.45
N ASN A 298 -13.35 5.85 -0.19
CA ASN A 298 -13.94 6.58 0.93
C ASN A 298 -13.20 7.90 1.22
N ARG A 299 -11.86 7.92 1.14
CA ARG A 299 -11.08 9.14 1.39
C ARG A 299 -11.18 10.14 0.25
N SER A 300 -11.39 9.68 -0.97
CA SER A 300 -11.67 10.57 -2.11
C SER A 300 -13.12 11.11 -2.12
N GLY A 301 -13.98 10.63 -1.23
CA GLY A 301 -15.37 11.08 -1.11
C GLY A 301 -16.34 10.50 -2.15
N PHE A 302 -15.97 9.41 -2.83
CA PHE A 302 -16.83 8.76 -3.81
C PHE A 302 -17.97 7.98 -3.15
N LYS A 303 -19.17 8.07 -3.75
CA LYS A 303 -20.37 7.41 -3.21
C LYS A 303 -20.38 5.91 -3.45
N GLY A 304 -19.65 5.43 -4.44
CA GLY A 304 -19.57 4.02 -4.84
C GLY A 304 -18.69 3.87 -6.07
N VAL A 305 -18.70 2.67 -6.65
CA VAL A 305 -17.88 2.32 -7.82
C VAL A 305 -18.72 1.72 -8.94
N ILE A 306 -18.27 1.93 -10.19
CA ILE A 306 -18.81 1.29 -11.38
C ILE A 306 -17.76 0.33 -11.93
N VAL A 307 -18.17 -0.90 -12.23
CA VAL A 307 -17.33 -1.95 -12.84
C VAL A 307 -17.90 -2.32 -14.21
N GLY A 308 -17.07 -2.29 -15.25
CA GLY A 308 -17.40 -2.94 -16.51
C GLY A 308 -17.30 -4.45 -16.34
N LEU A 309 -18.43 -5.17 -16.33
CA LEU A 309 -18.46 -6.61 -16.07
C LEU A 309 -18.52 -7.36 -17.41
N SER A 310 -17.39 -7.89 -17.87
CA SER A 310 -17.28 -8.58 -19.16
C SER A 310 -17.68 -10.06 -19.11
N GLY A 311 -17.85 -10.61 -17.90
CA GLY A 311 -17.92 -12.04 -17.66
C GLY A 311 -16.53 -12.72 -17.64
N GLY A 312 -15.46 -11.99 -17.92
CA GLY A 312 -14.07 -12.47 -17.78
C GLY A 312 -13.59 -12.45 -16.32
N ILE A 313 -12.58 -13.26 -16.02
CA ILE A 313 -12.08 -13.48 -14.66
C ILE A 313 -11.58 -12.21 -13.96
N ASP A 314 -10.96 -11.28 -14.69
CA ASP A 314 -10.42 -10.06 -14.07
C ASP A 314 -11.55 -9.19 -13.54
N SER A 315 -12.55 -8.88 -14.39
CA SER A 315 -13.73 -8.12 -13.97
C SER A 315 -14.54 -8.83 -12.89
N ALA A 316 -14.57 -10.17 -12.91
CA ALA A 316 -15.24 -10.97 -11.88
C ALA A 316 -14.53 -10.84 -10.52
N LEU A 317 -13.20 -10.96 -10.48
CA LEU A 317 -12.44 -10.76 -9.25
C LEU A 317 -12.52 -9.32 -8.76
N THR A 318 -12.41 -8.33 -9.66
CA THR A 318 -12.59 -6.91 -9.31
C THR A 318 -13.95 -6.64 -8.68
N LEU A 319 -15.03 -7.27 -9.18
CA LEU A 319 -16.36 -7.13 -8.61
C LEU A 319 -16.43 -7.68 -7.17
N CYS A 320 -15.85 -8.85 -6.91
CA CYS A 320 -15.77 -9.41 -5.56
C CYS A 320 -15.02 -8.48 -4.60
N ILE A 321 -13.86 -7.97 -5.00
CA ILE A 321 -13.06 -7.05 -4.19
C ILE A 321 -13.85 -5.75 -3.92
N ALA A 322 -14.56 -5.23 -4.92
CA ALA A 322 -15.38 -4.03 -4.76
C ALA A 322 -16.51 -4.22 -3.73
N VAL A 323 -17.20 -5.38 -3.77
CA VAL A 323 -18.26 -5.70 -2.82
C VAL A 323 -17.71 -5.88 -1.42
N ASP A 324 -16.61 -6.62 -1.26
CA ASP A 324 -15.99 -6.83 0.05
C ASP A 324 -15.40 -5.53 0.64
N ALA A 325 -15.00 -4.58 -0.21
CA ALA A 325 -14.49 -3.27 0.20
C ALA A 325 -15.57 -2.27 0.62
N LEU A 326 -16.71 -2.25 -0.09
CA LEU A 326 -17.67 -1.14 0.00
C LEU A 326 -19.10 -1.57 0.38
N GLY A 327 -19.41 -2.86 0.32
CA GLY A 327 -20.76 -3.39 0.36
C GLY A 327 -21.45 -3.31 -1.01
N CYS A 328 -22.35 -4.25 -1.29
CA CYS A 328 -23.01 -4.38 -2.60
C CYS A 328 -23.85 -3.15 -3.00
N ASP A 329 -24.43 -2.42 -2.04
CA ASP A 329 -25.23 -1.21 -2.28
C ASP A 329 -24.43 -0.05 -2.91
N ARG A 330 -23.09 -0.13 -2.87
CA ARG A 330 -22.18 0.89 -3.41
C ARG A 330 -21.43 0.40 -4.65
N VAL A 331 -21.82 -0.73 -5.23
CA VAL A 331 -21.18 -1.35 -6.38
C VAL A 331 -22.18 -1.53 -7.52
N TYR A 332 -21.84 -0.98 -8.69
CA TYR A 332 -22.68 -0.98 -9.87
C TYR A 332 -21.95 -1.68 -11.03
N ALA A 333 -22.47 -2.83 -11.46
CA ALA A 333 -21.93 -3.59 -12.58
C ALA A 333 -22.65 -3.22 -13.89
N VAL A 334 -21.88 -2.96 -14.94
CA VAL A 334 -22.40 -2.64 -16.27
C VAL A 334 -21.82 -3.61 -17.29
N MET A 335 -22.68 -4.42 -17.90
CA MET A 335 -22.32 -5.29 -19.01
C MET A 335 -22.58 -4.58 -20.33
N MET A 336 -21.60 -4.57 -21.23
CA MET A 336 -21.62 -3.77 -22.45
C MET A 336 -21.37 -4.64 -23.69
N PRO A 337 -22.37 -5.47 -24.09
CA PRO A 337 -22.21 -6.44 -25.16
C PRO A 337 -22.12 -5.80 -26.55
N TYR A 338 -21.47 -6.51 -27.45
CA TYR A 338 -21.38 -6.23 -28.89
C TYR A 338 -21.59 -7.52 -29.71
N GLU A 339 -21.42 -7.46 -31.03
CA GLU A 339 -21.66 -8.55 -32.00
C GLU A 339 -20.94 -9.86 -31.65
N TYR A 340 -19.74 -9.76 -31.06
CA TYR A 340 -18.87 -10.90 -30.76
C TYR A 340 -18.99 -11.40 -29.31
N THR A 341 -19.80 -10.73 -28.48
CA THR A 341 -19.97 -11.12 -27.08
C THR A 341 -20.69 -12.45 -26.97
N ALA A 342 -20.07 -13.43 -26.32
CA ALA A 342 -20.64 -14.76 -26.20
C ALA A 342 -21.83 -14.76 -25.23
N GLN A 343 -22.88 -15.54 -25.53
CA GLN A 343 -24.05 -15.68 -24.65
C GLN A 343 -23.65 -16.14 -23.23
N ILE A 344 -22.64 -17.02 -23.15
CA ILE A 344 -22.10 -17.50 -21.88
C ILE A 344 -21.50 -16.37 -21.02
N SER A 345 -20.91 -15.35 -21.65
CA SER A 345 -20.31 -14.21 -20.94
C SER A 345 -21.40 -13.32 -20.32
N LEU A 346 -22.56 -13.19 -20.99
CA LEU A 346 -23.74 -12.52 -20.43
C LEU A 346 -24.31 -13.29 -19.23
N GLU A 347 -24.53 -14.60 -19.39
CA GLU A 347 -25.05 -15.47 -18.32
C GLU A 347 -24.14 -15.47 -17.09
N ASP A 348 -22.82 -15.58 -17.29
CA ASP A 348 -21.86 -15.63 -16.18
C ASP A 348 -21.79 -14.29 -15.43
N ALA A 349 -21.80 -13.17 -16.16
CA ALA A 349 -21.83 -11.83 -15.57
C ALA A 349 -23.10 -11.58 -14.75
N GLU A 350 -24.27 -11.93 -15.31
CA GLU A 350 -25.56 -11.80 -14.62
C GLU A 350 -25.64 -12.71 -13.39
N ALA A 351 -25.21 -13.97 -13.50
CA ALA A 351 -25.21 -14.91 -12.40
C ALA A 351 -24.31 -14.46 -11.24
N GLN A 352 -23.11 -13.94 -11.54
CA GLN A 352 -22.23 -13.40 -10.51
C GLN A 352 -22.85 -12.17 -9.83
N ALA A 353 -23.39 -11.24 -10.63
CA ALA A 353 -24.00 -10.03 -10.10
C ALA A 353 -25.18 -10.35 -9.16
N ALA A 354 -26.00 -11.34 -9.53
CA ALA A 354 -27.08 -11.84 -8.69
C ALA A 354 -26.57 -12.47 -7.38
N ARG A 355 -25.52 -13.30 -7.43
CA ARG A 355 -24.92 -13.93 -6.23
C ARG A 355 -24.35 -12.92 -5.25
N LEU A 356 -23.79 -11.81 -5.75
CA LEU A 356 -23.24 -10.73 -4.94
C LEU A 356 -24.27 -9.65 -4.57
N ASN A 357 -25.51 -9.77 -5.06
CA ASN A 357 -26.59 -8.80 -4.87
C ASN A 357 -26.19 -7.37 -5.26
N VAL A 358 -25.47 -7.21 -6.38
CA VAL A 358 -25.06 -5.89 -6.89
C VAL A 358 -26.03 -5.40 -7.95
N SER A 359 -26.12 -4.08 -8.12
CA SER A 359 -26.84 -3.49 -9.25
C SER A 359 -26.20 -3.94 -10.56
N TYR A 360 -26.99 -4.54 -11.45
CA TYR A 360 -26.54 -5.00 -12.76
C TYR A 360 -27.34 -4.32 -13.86
N THR A 361 -26.65 -3.80 -14.88
CA THR A 361 -27.30 -3.16 -16.04
C THR A 361 -26.61 -3.58 -17.32
N VAL A 362 -27.39 -3.90 -18.35
CA VAL A 362 -26.90 -4.20 -19.68
C VAL A 362 -27.05 -2.96 -20.56
N CYS A 363 -25.93 -2.48 -21.13
CA CYS A 363 -25.88 -1.34 -22.03
C CYS A 363 -25.13 -1.73 -23.32
N PRO A 364 -25.83 -2.29 -24.33
CA PRO A 364 -25.22 -2.69 -25.59
C PRO A 364 -24.53 -1.51 -26.30
N ILE A 365 -23.41 -1.77 -26.97
CA ILE A 365 -22.58 -0.71 -27.59
C ILE A 365 -22.74 -0.60 -29.11
N HIS A 366 -23.65 -1.37 -29.72
CA HIS A 366 -23.81 -1.43 -31.18
C HIS A 366 -23.96 -0.05 -31.81
N ASP A 367 -24.88 0.78 -31.31
CA ASP A 367 -25.15 2.10 -31.89
C ASP A 367 -23.98 3.07 -31.70
N ALA A 368 -23.29 2.99 -30.56
CA ALA A 368 -22.11 3.81 -30.29
C ALA A 368 -20.96 3.46 -31.26
N VAL A 369 -20.71 2.17 -31.45
CA VAL A 369 -19.68 1.68 -32.39
C VAL A 369 -20.08 1.99 -33.84
N ALA A 370 -21.34 1.78 -34.22
CA ALA A 370 -21.85 2.07 -35.56
C ALA A 370 -21.72 3.56 -35.90
N GLY A 371 -22.03 4.45 -34.95
CA GLY A 371 -21.85 5.90 -35.11
C GLY A 371 -20.38 6.27 -35.35
N LEU A 372 -19.45 5.70 -34.57
CA LEU A 372 -18.02 5.91 -34.76
C LEU A 372 -17.54 5.39 -36.12
N ARG A 373 -17.95 4.18 -36.51
CA ARG A 373 -17.61 3.60 -37.82
C ARG A 373 -18.15 4.44 -38.97
N SER A 374 -19.38 4.92 -38.87
CA SER A 374 -19.99 5.79 -39.89
C SER A 374 -19.20 7.10 -40.05
N ALA A 375 -18.80 7.73 -38.95
CA ALA A 375 -17.98 8.95 -38.98
C ALA A 375 -16.59 8.73 -39.60
N LEU A 376 -15.99 7.55 -39.37
CA LEU A 376 -14.66 7.21 -39.87
C LEU A 376 -14.65 6.59 -41.27
N ALA A 377 -15.79 6.11 -41.78
CA ALA A 377 -15.89 5.39 -43.04
C ALA A 377 -15.25 6.14 -44.24
N PRO A 378 -15.43 7.45 -44.44
CA PRO A 378 -14.78 8.17 -45.54
C PRO A 378 -13.25 8.20 -45.42
N LEU A 379 -12.71 8.15 -44.21
CA LEU A 379 -11.27 8.20 -43.92
C LEU A 379 -10.61 6.81 -44.03
N LEU A 380 -11.39 5.75 -43.82
CA LEU A 380 -10.94 4.34 -43.80
C LEU A 380 -11.36 3.56 -45.06
N ALA A 381 -11.91 4.21 -46.08
CA ALA A 381 -12.56 3.56 -47.23
C ALA A 381 -11.67 2.57 -48.02
N ASN A 382 -10.35 2.64 -47.88
CA ASN A 382 -9.38 1.77 -48.57
C ASN A 382 -8.45 1.01 -47.60
N SER A 383 -8.86 0.82 -46.35
CA SER A 383 -8.12 0.02 -45.37
C SER A 383 -8.89 -1.24 -44.99
N GLU A 384 -8.17 -2.33 -44.75
CA GLU A 384 -8.74 -3.55 -44.16
C GLU A 384 -8.92 -3.39 -42.65
N PRO A 385 -9.94 -4.02 -42.04
CA PRO A 385 -10.13 -4.00 -40.59
C PRO A 385 -8.91 -4.56 -39.85
N ASP A 386 -8.53 -3.88 -38.76
CA ASP A 386 -7.42 -4.27 -37.90
C ASP A 386 -7.73 -3.98 -36.41
N VAL A 387 -6.70 -3.79 -35.60
CA VAL A 387 -6.85 -3.43 -34.17
C VAL A 387 -7.64 -2.14 -33.96
N THR A 388 -7.81 -1.31 -35.00
CA THR A 388 -8.59 -0.07 -34.96
C THR A 388 -10.05 -0.35 -34.61
N GLU A 389 -10.71 -1.28 -35.31
CA GLU A 389 -12.12 -1.65 -35.08
C GLU A 389 -12.32 -2.31 -33.71
N GLU A 390 -11.37 -3.16 -33.30
CA GLU A 390 -11.33 -3.76 -31.95
C GLU A 390 -11.27 -2.65 -30.88
N ASN A 391 -10.38 -1.66 -31.06
CA ASN A 391 -10.21 -0.55 -30.13
C ASN A 391 -11.41 0.40 -30.07
N LEU A 392 -12.18 0.57 -31.15
CA LEU A 392 -13.39 1.39 -31.13
C LEU A 392 -14.43 0.83 -30.14
N GLN A 393 -14.56 -0.49 -30.06
CA GLN A 393 -15.44 -1.16 -29.12
C GLN A 393 -15.01 -0.87 -27.67
N ALA A 394 -13.72 -1.05 -27.36
CA ALA A 394 -13.19 -0.78 -26.02
C ALA A 394 -13.37 0.69 -25.62
N ARG A 395 -13.11 1.65 -26.53
CA ARG A 395 -13.29 3.09 -26.26
C ARG A 395 -14.76 3.50 -26.08
N ALA A 396 -15.68 2.86 -26.82
CA ALA A 396 -17.11 3.08 -26.61
C ALA A 396 -17.52 2.65 -25.19
N ARG A 397 -17.05 1.49 -24.73
CA ARG A 397 -17.28 1.02 -23.35
C ARG A 397 -16.72 1.99 -22.31
N GLY A 398 -15.46 2.42 -22.47
CA GLY A 398 -14.85 3.41 -21.58
C GLY A 398 -15.64 4.72 -21.51
N THR A 399 -16.12 5.21 -22.66
CA THR A 399 -16.94 6.43 -22.74
C THR A 399 -18.26 6.29 -21.98
N ILE A 400 -18.95 5.16 -22.11
CA ILE A 400 -20.21 4.88 -21.41
C ILE A 400 -19.98 4.84 -19.89
N LEU A 401 -18.95 4.12 -19.42
CA LEU A 401 -18.63 4.03 -17.99
C LEU A 401 -18.34 5.42 -17.40
N MET A 402 -17.56 6.24 -18.11
CA MET A 402 -17.26 7.61 -17.68
C MET A 402 -18.49 8.51 -17.69
N ALA A 403 -19.38 8.38 -18.67
CA ALA A 403 -20.63 9.13 -18.70
C ALA A 403 -21.53 8.80 -17.49
N LEU A 404 -21.62 7.52 -17.12
CA LEU A 404 -22.33 7.09 -15.90
C LEU A 404 -21.65 7.63 -14.64
N SER A 405 -20.32 7.55 -14.57
CA SER A 405 -19.53 8.12 -13.47
C SER A 405 -19.79 9.62 -13.30
N ASN A 406 -19.76 10.40 -14.39
CA ASN A 406 -20.03 11.84 -14.36
C ASN A 406 -21.46 12.15 -13.89
N LYS A 407 -22.44 11.33 -14.30
CA LYS A 407 -23.84 11.55 -13.96
C LYS A 407 -24.14 11.24 -12.49
N PHE A 408 -23.58 10.16 -11.96
CA PHE A 408 -23.98 9.61 -10.65
C PHE A 408 -22.92 9.82 -9.54
N GLY A 409 -21.71 10.25 -9.88
CA GLY A 409 -20.63 10.50 -8.93
C GLY A 409 -20.01 9.22 -8.35
N HIS A 410 -20.09 8.12 -9.09
CA HIS A 410 -19.38 6.87 -8.78
C HIS A 410 -18.05 6.83 -9.51
N MET A 411 -17.04 6.19 -8.93
CA MET A 411 -15.74 6.05 -9.57
C MET A 411 -15.71 4.82 -10.47
N VAL A 412 -15.30 4.97 -11.74
CA VAL A 412 -15.02 3.79 -12.58
C VAL A 412 -13.77 3.12 -12.06
N ILE A 413 -13.80 1.79 -11.90
CA ILE A 413 -12.58 1.01 -11.63
C ILE A 413 -12.21 0.16 -12.85
N SER A 414 -10.93 0.22 -13.21
CA SER A 414 -10.32 -0.60 -14.27
C SER A 414 -10.10 -2.02 -13.76
N THR A 415 -10.04 -2.97 -14.69
CA THR A 415 -9.90 -4.41 -14.42
C THR A 415 -8.62 -4.99 -15.05
N GLY A 416 -7.68 -4.15 -15.47
CA GLY A 416 -6.44 -4.60 -16.11
C GLY A 416 -5.47 -5.20 -15.10
N ASN A 417 -4.95 -6.40 -15.38
CA ASN A 417 -3.97 -7.03 -14.49
C ASN A 417 -2.51 -6.64 -14.82
N LYS A 418 -1.57 -6.96 -13.93
CA LYS A 418 -0.14 -6.63 -14.08
C LYS A 418 0.45 -7.22 -15.35
N SER A 419 0.02 -8.42 -15.76
CA SER A 419 0.52 -9.11 -16.95
C SER A 419 0.14 -8.36 -18.23
N GLU A 420 -1.13 -7.98 -18.35
CA GLU A 420 -1.66 -7.19 -19.48
C GLU A 420 -1.02 -5.80 -19.53
N ASN A 421 -0.96 -5.13 -18.39
CA ASN A 421 -0.32 -3.82 -18.26
C ASN A 421 1.18 -3.86 -18.58
N ALA A 422 1.86 -4.95 -18.21
CA ALA A 422 3.29 -5.14 -18.47
C ALA A 422 3.56 -5.20 -19.98
N VAL A 423 2.84 -6.03 -20.73
CA VAL A 423 3.09 -6.21 -22.17
C VAL A 423 2.27 -5.28 -23.07
N GLY A 424 1.45 -4.40 -22.47
CA GLY A 424 0.61 -3.44 -23.18
C GLY A 424 -0.55 -4.07 -23.92
N TYR A 425 -1.05 -5.20 -23.43
CA TYR A 425 -2.25 -5.88 -23.92
C TYR A 425 -3.51 -5.17 -23.38
N SER A 426 -3.66 -3.91 -23.79
CA SER A 426 -4.71 -3.02 -23.33
C SER A 426 -4.99 -1.94 -24.37
N THR A 427 -6.19 -1.36 -24.32
CA THR A 427 -6.61 -0.25 -25.16
C THR A 427 -6.58 1.05 -24.38
N LEU A 428 -5.68 1.97 -24.75
CA LEU A 428 -5.71 3.33 -24.20
C LEU A 428 -7.08 3.98 -24.44
N TYR A 429 -7.63 4.52 -23.35
CA TYR A 429 -8.97 5.12 -23.29
C TYR A 429 -10.12 4.15 -23.58
N GLY A 430 -9.84 2.84 -23.51
CA GLY A 430 -10.83 1.78 -23.54
C GLY A 430 -10.89 1.06 -22.20
N ASP A 431 -10.31 -0.13 -22.11
CA ASP A 431 -10.23 -0.95 -20.90
C ASP A 431 -9.42 -0.28 -19.76
N MET A 432 -8.46 0.57 -20.09
CA MET A 432 -7.65 1.31 -19.11
C MET A 432 -8.40 2.46 -18.41
N VAL A 433 -9.64 2.73 -18.81
CA VAL A 433 -10.43 3.84 -18.27
C VAL A 433 -10.85 3.52 -16.82
N GLY A 434 -10.43 4.37 -15.90
CA GLY A 434 -10.80 4.26 -14.50
C GLY A 434 -10.12 5.33 -13.64
N GLY A 435 -10.68 5.58 -12.45
CA GLY A 435 -10.02 6.35 -11.39
C GLY A 435 -9.08 5.51 -10.53
N PHE A 436 -9.27 4.18 -10.53
CA PHE A 436 -8.43 3.23 -9.81
C PHE A 436 -8.43 1.88 -10.52
N ASP A 437 -7.30 1.18 -10.54
CA ASP A 437 -7.15 -0.16 -11.09
C ASP A 437 -6.77 -1.13 -9.96
N VAL A 438 -7.75 -1.92 -9.52
CA VAL A 438 -7.59 -2.81 -8.37
C VAL A 438 -6.57 -3.91 -8.67
N LEU A 439 -6.46 -4.36 -9.92
CA LEU A 439 -5.62 -5.50 -10.30
C LEU A 439 -4.29 -5.08 -10.93
N LYS A 440 -4.00 -3.77 -10.94
CA LYS A 440 -2.81 -3.18 -11.56
C LYS A 440 -1.51 -3.91 -11.26
N ASP A 441 -1.33 -4.36 -10.01
CA ASP A 441 -0.12 -5.04 -9.53
C ASP A 441 -0.35 -6.53 -9.22
N VAL A 442 -1.38 -7.15 -9.81
CA VAL A 442 -1.69 -8.58 -9.67
C VAL A 442 -1.39 -9.29 -10.98
N TYR A 443 -0.50 -10.29 -10.98
CA TYR A 443 -0.24 -11.11 -12.18
C TYR A 443 -1.46 -11.98 -12.53
N LYS A 444 -1.63 -12.34 -13.80
CA LYS A 444 -2.77 -13.16 -14.25
C LYS A 444 -2.87 -14.49 -13.51
N THR A 445 -1.74 -15.17 -13.32
CA THR A 445 -1.64 -16.39 -12.50
C THR A 445 -2.19 -16.18 -11.09
N ASP A 446 -1.88 -15.03 -10.48
CA ASP A 446 -2.39 -14.66 -9.16
C ASP A 446 -3.87 -14.23 -9.19
N VAL A 447 -4.39 -13.69 -10.30
CA VAL A 447 -5.85 -13.47 -10.49
C VAL A 447 -6.62 -14.79 -10.38
N TYR A 448 -6.15 -15.86 -11.04
CA TYR A 448 -6.76 -17.19 -10.91
C TYR A 448 -6.67 -17.72 -9.48
N ARG A 449 -5.51 -17.58 -8.81
CA ARG A 449 -5.34 -17.99 -7.41
C ARG A 449 -6.31 -17.26 -6.47
N LEU A 450 -6.46 -15.96 -6.65
CA LEU A 450 -7.33 -15.10 -5.84
C LEU A 450 -8.82 -15.37 -6.09
N ALA A 451 -9.23 -15.59 -7.34
CA ALA A 451 -10.61 -15.98 -7.67
C ALA A 451 -10.98 -17.30 -6.98
N ASN A 452 -10.10 -18.31 -7.07
CA ASN A 452 -10.28 -19.58 -6.38
C ASN A 452 -10.28 -19.42 -4.86
N TYR A 453 -9.39 -18.59 -4.30
CA TYR A 453 -9.37 -18.27 -2.88
C TYR A 453 -10.70 -17.66 -2.43
N ARG A 454 -11.21 -16.64 -3.14
CA ARG A 454 -12.46 -15.96 -2.79
C ARG A 454 -13.67 -16.90 -2.85
N ASN A 455 -13.71 -17.80 -3.82
CA ASN A 455 -14.76 -18.81 -3.92
C ASN A 455 -14.74 -19.82 -2.76
N ARG A 456 -13.57 -20.15 -2.19
CA ARG A 456 -13.46 -21.04 -1.02
C ARG A 456 -13.94 -20.42 0.28
N LEU A 457 -14.19 -19.11 0.32
CA LEU A 457 -14.70 -18.42 1.51
C LEU A 457 -16.22 -18.59 1.70
N GLU A 458 -16.92 -19.12 0.70
CA GLU A 458 -18.37 -19.30 0.70
C GLU A 458 -18.72 -20.76 0.40
N ASP A 459 -19.85 -21.24 0.92
CA ASP A 459 -20.38 -22.56 0.52
C ASP A 459 -20.82 -22.57 -0.95
N ASN A 460 -21.35 -21.44 -1.43
CA ASN A 460 -21.77 -21.24 -2.80
C ASN A 460 -20.80 -20.27 -3.51
N PRO A 461 -20.01 -20.73 -4.49
CA PRO A 461 -19.04 -19.91 -5.19
C PRO A 461 -19.66 -18.65 -5.82
N VAL A 462 -19.15 -17.48 -5.44
CA VAL A 462 -19.62 -16.19 -5.96
C VAL A 462 -19.22 -16.00 -7.43
N ILE A 463 -17.97 -16.34 -7.79
CA ILE A 463 -17.49 -16.33 -9.18
C ILE A 463 -17.93 -17.66 -9.83
N PRO A 464 -18.68 -17.63 -10.95
CA PRO A 464 -19.04 -18.86 -11.65
C PRO A 464 -17.80 -19.66 -12.08
N GLU A 465 -17.81 -20.98 -11.84
CA GLU A 465 -16.66 -21.85 -12.14
C GLU A 465 -16.22 -21.80 -13.61
N ARG A 466 -17.19 -21.60 -14.52
CA ARG A 466 -16.93 -21.44 -15.97
C ARG A 466 -16.07 -20.21 -16.26
N VAL A 467 -16.16 -19.14 -15.46
CA VAL A 467 -15.33 -17.93 -15.60
C VAL A 467 -13.86 -18.23 -15.27
N ILE A 468 -13.59 -19.17 -14.36
CA ILE A 468 -12.24 -19.55 -13.93
C ILE A 468 -11.64 -20.58 -14.89
N THR A 469 -12.44 -21.50 -15.41
CA THR A 469 -11.95 -22.65 -16.19
C THR A 469 -11.84 -22.38 -17.69
N ARG A 470 -12.53 -21.35 -18.20
CA ARG A 470 -12.47 -21.00 -19.63
C ARG A 470 -11.20 -20.21 -19.97
N PRO A 471 -10.67 -20.33 -21.21
CA PRO A 471 -9.59 -19.48 -21.66
C PRO A 471 -9.97 -17.99 -21.61
N PRO A 472 -9.06 -17.09 -21.21
CA PRO A 472 -9.33 -15.67 -21.15
C PRO A 472 -9.43 -15.06 -22.56
N SER A 473 -10.32 -14.08 -22.71
CA SER A 473 -10.63 -13.43 -23.98
C SER A 473 -11.17 -12.02 -23.76
N ALA A 474 -10.73 -11.08 -24.59
CA ALA A 474 -11.30 -9.72 -24.68
C ALA A 474 -12.59 -9.63 -25.53
N GLU A 475 -12.96 -10.69 -26.25
CA GLU A 475 -14.14 -10.77 -27.14
C GLU A 475 -14.31 -9.57 -28.10
N LEU A 476 -13.20 -9.04 -28.64
CA LEU A 476 -13.19 -7.93 -29.60
C LEU A 476 -13.31 -8.40 -31.06
N ARG A 477 -13.07 -9.69 -31.32
CA ARG A 477 -13.24 -10.35 -32.62
C ARG A 477 -13.67 -11.81 -32.46
N PRO A 478 -14.19 -12.48 -33.51
CA PRO A 478 -14.64 -13.87 -33.44
C PRO A 478 -13.54 -14.84 -32.95
N ASN A 479 -13.89 -15.72 -32.01
CA ASN A 479 -13.05 -16.80 -31.47
C ASN A 479 -11.70 -16.35 -30.86
N GLN A 480 -11.59 -15.10 -30.41
CA GLN A 480 -10.36 -14.56 -29.82
C GLN A 480 -9.99 -15.27 -28.51
N LYS A 481 -8.69 -15.57 -28.33
CA LYS A 481 -8.09 -15.88 -27.02
C LYS A 481 -6.86 -15.01 -26.79
N ASP A 482 -6.63 -14.60 -25.55
CA ASP A 482 -5.50 -13.73 -25.22
C ASP A 482 -4.16 -14.44 -25.48
N GLN A 483 -4.13 -15.74 -25.19
CA GLN A 483 -2.99 -16.63 -25.39
C GLN A 483 -2.55 -16.73 -26.86
N ASP A 484 -3.44 -16.45 -27.82
CA ASP A 484 -3.08 -16.42 -29.24
C ASP A 484 -2.02 -15.34 -29.54
N SER A 485 -2.02 -14.26 -28.74
CA SER A 485 -1.07 -13.14 -28.89
C SER A 485 0.10 -13.22 -27.89
N LEU A 486 -0.19 -13.62 -26.65
CA LEU A 486 0.75 -13.53 -25.53
C LEU A 486 1.52 -14.82 -25.26
N GLY A 487 0.98 -15.97 -25.65
CA GLY A 487 1.41 -17.27 -25.15
C GLY A 487 0.74 -17.62 -23.82
N ASP A 488 1.21 -18.68 -23.17
CA ASP A 488 0.69 -19.14 -21.89
C ASP A 488 1.09 -18.20 -20.73
N TYR A 489 0.16 -17.98 -19.80
CA TYR A 489 0.33 -17.02 -18.70
C TYR A 489 1.32 -17.49 -17.63
N GLU A 490 1.49 -18.81 -17.40
CA GLU A 490 2.50 -19.28 -16.44
C GLU A 490 3.90 -18.93 -16.93
N THR A 491 4.15 -19.14 -18.23
CA THR A 491 5.43 -18.77 -18.86
C THR A 491 5.61 -17.25 -18.88
N LEU A 492 4.58 -16.51 -19.30
CA LEU A 492 4.62 -15.05 -19.36
C LEU A 492 4.92 -14.44 -17.98
N ASP A 493 4.12 -14.79 -16.97
CA ASP A 493 4.24 -14.21 -15.64
C ASP A 493 5.55 -14.56 -14.97
N SER A 494 6.09 -15.77 -15.21
CA SER A 494 7.41 -16.15 -14.72
C SER A 494 8.53 -15.26 -15.29
N ILE A 495 8.51 -15.01 -16.62
CA ILE A 495 9.46 -14.10 -17.27
C ILE A 495 9.27 -12.66 -16.76
N LEU A 496 8.02 -12.22 -16.61
CA LEU A 496 7.72 -10.88 -16.12
C LEU A 496 8.17 -10.67 -14.67
N LYS A 497 7.98 -11.65 -13.77
CA LYS A 497 8.46 -11.61 -12.38
C LYS A 497 9.99 -11.46 -12.35
N MET A 498 10.71 -12.27 -13.12
CA MET A 498 12.17 -12.18 -13.22
C MET A 498 12.65 -10.82 -13.79
N TYR A 499 11.99 -10.34 -14.85
CA TYR A 499 12.42 -9.11 -15.54
C TYR A 499 12.05 -7.84 -14.75
N ILE A 500 10.88 -7.81 -14.12
CA ILE A 500 10.34 -6.62 -13.45
C ILE A 500 10.71 -6.64 -11.97
N ASP A 501 10.27 -7.66 -11.23
CA ASP A 501 10.36 -7.69 -9.77
C ASP A 501 11.81 -7.97 -9.31
N ASP A 502 12.54 -8.81 -10.05
CA ASP A 502 13.92 -9.20 -9.74
C ASP A 502 15.00 -8.49 -10.57
N ASP A 503 14.61 -7.66 -11.54
CA ASP A 503 15.52 -6.86 -12.37
C ASP A 503 16.53 -7.70 -13.18
N LEU A 504 16.19 -8.95 -13.51
CA LEU A 504 17.07 -9.83 -14.27
C LEU A 504 17.10 -9.45 -15.75
N GLY A 505 18.29 -9.43 -16.35
CA GLY A 505 18.47 -9.20 -17.78
C GLY A 505 18.21 -10.44 -18.65
N TYR A 506 18.13 -10.23 -19.96
CA TYR A 506 17.86 -11.28 -20.97
C TYR A 506 18.68 -12.56 -20.77
N LYS A 507 20.01 -12.44 -20.60
CA LYS A 507 20.90 -13.60 -20.45
C LYS A 507 20.58 -14.44 -19.21
N ALA A 508 20.23 -13.80 -18.10
CA ALA A 508 19.89 -14.48 -16.86
C ALA A 508 18.55 -15.24 -17.00
N ILE A 509 17.57 -14.63 -17.66
CA ILE A 509 16.26 -15.26 -17.90
C ILE A 509 16.40 -16.45 -18.86
N VAL A 510 17.20 -16.34 -19.93
CA VAL A 510 17.49 -17.47 -20.82
C VAL A 510 18.25 -18.58 -20.09
N ALA A 511 19.22 -18.22 -19.24
CA ALA A 511 19.95 -19.20 -18.42
C ALA A 511 19.05 -19.91 -17.40
N ALA A 512 17.94 -19.30 -16.99
CA ALA A 512 16.91 -19.93 -16.17
C ALA A 512 16.03 -20.95 -16.94
N GLY A 513 16.25 -21.12 -18.24
CA GLY A 513 15.62 -22.17 -19.06
C GLY A 513 14.53 -21.70 -20.02
N PHE A 514 14.26 -20.39 -20.09
CA PHE A 514 13.25 -19.85 -21.02
C PHE A 514 13.78 -19.74 -22.45
N GLU A 515 12.90 -19.95 -23.43
CA GLU A 515 13.27 -19.95 -24.84
C GLU A 515 13.70 -18.53 -25.30
N PRO A 516 14.88 -18.37 -25.95
CA PRO A 516 15.43 -17.07 -26.31
C PRO A 516 14.50 -16.12 -27.07
N LYS A 517 13.77 -16.60 -28.08
CA LYS A 517 12.86 -15.74 -28.88
C LYS A 517 11.67 -15.27 -28.06
N THR A 518 11.16 -16.11 -27.16
CA THR A 518 10.06 -15.81 -26.25
C THR A 518 10.46 -14.73 -25.26
N VAL A 519 11.64 -14.84 -24.65
CA VAL A 519 12.20 -13.81 -23.76
C VAL A 519 12.38 -12.50 -24.53
N GLU A 520 13.01 -12.52 -25.71
CA GLU A 520 13.17 -11.32 -26.54
C GLU A 520 11.84 -10.64 -26.88
N LYS A 521 10.82 -11.42 -27.26
CA LYS A 521 9.48 -10.92 -27.57
C LYS A 521 8.86 -10.23 -26.36
N ILE A 522 8.82 -10.89 -25.21
CA ILE A 522 8.14 -10.38 -24.00
C ILE A 522 8.84 -9.11 -23.50
N LEU A 523 10.16 -9.12 -23.37
CA LEU A 523 10.92 -7.95 -22.91
C LEU A 523 10.70 -6.76 -23.87
N GLY A 524 10.70 -7.02 -25.18
CA GLY A 524 10.41 -5.99 -26.19
C GLY A 524 8.99 -5.43 -26.09
N MET A 525 8.00 -6.26 -25.74
CA MET A 525 6.63 -5.79 -25.47
C MET A 525 6.58 -4.92 -24.22
N VAL A 526 7.28 -5.31 -23.16
CA VAL A 526 7.36 -4.54 -21.91
C VAL A 526 7.89 -3.13 -22.15
N ASP A 527 9.00 -3.00 -22.85
CA ASP A 527 9.62 -1.70 -23.11
C ASP A 527 8.74 -0.81 -24.01
N ARG A 528 8.12 -1.38 -25.05
CA ARG A 528 7.20 -0.62 -25.94
C ARG A 528 5.92 -0.17 -25.25
N ALA A 529 5.50 -0.84 -24.18
CA ALA A 529 4.24 -0.56 -23.48
C ALA A 529 4.35 0.57 -22.43
N GLU A 530 5.53 1.17 -22.23
CA GLU A 530 5.75 2.22 -21.22
C GLU A 530 4.80 3.41 -21.39
N TYR A 531 4.55 3.86 -22.61
CA TYR A 531 3.64 4.99 -22.87
C TYR A 531 2.19 4.72 -22.47
N LYS A 532 1.74 3.45 -22.52
CA LYS A 532 0.41 3.07 -22.05
C LYS A 532 0.36 3.11 -20.54
N ARG A 533 1.32 2.45 -19.87
CA ARG A 533 1.38 2.36 -18.39
C ARG A 533 1.43 3.72 -17.71
N ARG A 534 2.11 4.71 -18.30
CA ARG A 534 2.16 6.08 -17.77
C ARG A 534 0.81 6.81 -17.74
N GLN A 535 -0.17 6.33 -18.50
CA GLN A 535 -1.52 6.88 -18.58
C GLN A 535 -2.56 6.00 -17.88
N GLY A 536 -2.15 4.83 -17.38
CA GLY A 536 -3.04 3.95 -16.61
C GLY A 536 -3.38 4.54 -15.24
N ALA A 537 -4.55 4.17 -14.73
CA ALA A 537 -4.97 4.56 -13.39
C ALA A 537 -3.95 4.09 -12.32
N ILE A 538 -3.95 4.75 -11.17
CA ILE A 538 -3.26 4.23 -9.99
C ILE A 538 -3.97 2.97 -9.48
N GLY A 539 -3.29 2.17 -8.68
CA GLY A 539 -3.82 0.88 -8.24
C GLY A 539 -3.04 0.33 -7.07
N THR A 540 -3.60 -0.65 -6.37
CA THR A 540 -2.99 -1.22 -5.17
C THR A 540 -1.69 -1.95 -5.51
N LYS A 541 -0.58 -1.53 -4.92
CA LYS A 541 0.70 -2.26 -4.92
C LYS A 541 0.66 -3.43 -3.94
N ILE A 542 1.08 -4.61 -4.40
CA ILE A 542 1.22 -5.81 -3.54
C ILE A 542 2.55 -6.54 -3.74
N THR A 543 3.21 -6.34 -4.89
CA THR A 543 4.48 -7.00 -5.23
C THR A 543 5.69 -6.20 -4.76
N LYS A 544 6.88 -6.76 -4.98
CA LYS A 544 8.17 -6.13 -4.67
C LYS A 544 8.49 -4.94 -5.58
N LYS A 545 8.03 -4.94 -6.84
CA LYS A 545 8.24 -3.82 -7.77
C LYS A 545 7.02 -3.60 -8.66
N SER A 546 6.31 -2.51 -8.38
CA SER A 546 5.14 -2.05 -9.12
C SER A 546 5.53 -1.07 -10.24
N PHE A 547 4.66 -0.95 -11.25
CA PHE A 547 4.81 0.07 -12.28
C PHE A 547 4.47 1.46 -11.73
N GLY A 548 5.33 2.45 -11.99
CA GLY A 548 5.14 3.82 -11.51
C GLY A 548 6.37 4.30 -10.75
N ARG A 549 6.19 4.66 -9.47
CA ARG A 549 7.24 5.27 -8.64
C ARG A 549 8.47 4.37 -8.46
N GLU A 550 8.29 3.06 -8.36
CA GLU A 550 9.38 2.10 -8.16
C GLU A 550 10.13 1.75 -9.45
N ARG A 551 9.43 1.69 -10.58
CA ARG A 551 10.01 1.38 -11.89
C ARG A 551 9.90 2.59 -12.82
N ARG A 552 10.93 3.44 -12.81
CA ARG A 552 11.03 4.67 -13.60
C ARG A 552 11.77 4.42 -14.92
N TYR A 553 11.04 4.10 -16.00
CA TYR A 553 11.63 3.83 -17.32
C TYR A 553 11.38 4.96 -18.32
N PRO A 554 12.33 5.30 -19.21
CA PRO A 554 12.12 6.33 -20.22
C PRO A 554 11.12 5.90 -21.29
N LEU A 555 10.30 6.84 -21.77
CA LEU A 555 9.36 6.62 -22.87
C LEU A 555 10.09 6.44 -24.21
N VAL A 556 11.08 7.30 -24.46
CA VAL A 556 11.97 7.21 -25.62
C VAL A 556 13.19 6.44 -25.18
N ASN A 557 13.22 5.15 -25.51
CA ASN A 557 14.25 4.22 -25.08
C ASN A 557 14.83 3.45 -26.27
N GLY A 558 16.15 3.41 -26.38
CA GLY A 558 16.90 2.62 -27.36
C GLY A 558 17.74 1.50 -26.74
N TRP A 559 17.47 1.14 -25.48
CA TRP A 559 18.20 0.10 -24.76
C TRP A 559 18.11 -1.25 -25.48
N SER A 560 19.25 -1.89 -25.71
CA SER A 560 19.32 -3.21 -26.33
C SER A 560 19.06 -4.32 -25.30
N ILE A 561 18.03 -5.13 -25.53
CA ILE A 561 17.59 -6.18 -24.61
C ILE A 561 18.62 -7.31 -24.45
N LYS A 562 19.39 -7.61 -25.51
CA LYS A 562 20.33 -8.75 -25.56
C LYS A 562 21.70 -8.49 -24.90
N GLY A 563 21.91 -7.27 -24.40
CA GLY A 563 23.17 -6.77 -23.82
C GLY A 563 23.79 -7.67 -22.78
#